data_AF-A0A0X8JDV8-F1
#
_entry.id   AF-A0A0X8JDV8-F1
#
_cell.length_a   1.000
_cell.length_b   1.000
_cell.length_c   1.000
_cell.angle_alpha   90.00
_cell.angle_beta   90.00
_cell.angle_gamma   90.00
#
_symmetry.space_group_name_H-M   'P 1'
#
loop_
_entity.id
_entity.type
_entity.pdbx_description
1 polymer ?
#
loop_
_entity_poly.entity_id
_entity_poly.type
_entity_poly.pdbx_seq_one_letter_code
_entity_poly.pdbx_strand_id
1 'polypeptide(L)'
;MLKGFKDFIAQGNALELAVAVIIGAAFKPIVDAITAVIMGIIGAVIGSPNFDSVGQFTINGSDPIQPGAIVTAIVNFLLIAIAVYFCIVLPMNKLKERTAKTEVEEEAVEVTDTELLVQIRDLLAGGRANVTAETTTGGDIETPRA
;
A
#
# COMPACT_ATOMS: atom_id res chain seq x y z
N MET A 1 -15.13 13.28 27.34
CA MET A 1 -15.49 12.25 26.35
C MET A 1 -15.48 12.82 24.93
N LEU A 2 -16.43 13.69 24.53
CA LEU A 2 -16.46 14.24 23.16
C LEU A 2 -15.19 15.00 22.73
N LYS A 3 -14.56 15.76 23.63
CA LYS A 3 -13.31 16.48 23.32
C LYS A 3 -12.15 15.50 23.06
N GLY A 4 -11.99 14.49 23.91
CA GLY A 4 -10.97 13.44 23.73
C GLY A 4 -11.20 12.56 22.50
N PHE A 5 -12.46 12.32 22.11
CA PHE A 5 -12.79 11.64 20.87
C PHE A 5 -12.45 12.48 19.64
N LYS A 6 -12.72 13.79 19.68
CA LYS A 6 -12.31 14.73 18.63
C LYS A 6 -10.78 14.77 18.49
N ASP A 7 -10.07 14.83 19.61
CA ASP A 7 -8.60 14.88 19.64
C ASP A 7 -7.98 13.57 19.11
N PHE A 8 -8.62 12.41 19.35
CA PHE A 8 -8.23 11.11 18.80
C PHE A 8 -8.43 10.99 17.28
N ILE A 9 -9.57 11.47 16.75
CA ILE A 9 -9.82 11.50 15.30
C ILE A 9 -8.90 12.51 14.61
N ALA A 10 -8.63 13.65 15.27
CA ALA A 10 -7.72 14.68 14.76
C ALA A 10 -6.27 14.20 14.64
N GLN A 11 -5.92 13.06 15.24
CA GLN A 11 -4.60 12.45 15.18
C GLN A 11 -4.35 11.70 13.85
N GLY A 12 -5.31 11.70 12.91
CA GLY A 12 -5.16 11.23 11.52
C GLY A 12 -5.20 9.70 11.36
N ASN A 13 -4.46 8.97 12.19
CA ASN A 13 -4.33 7.51 12.13
C ASN A 13 -5.68 6.76 12.20
N ALA A 14 -6.62 7.26 13.02
CA ALA A 14 -7.95 6.65 13.14
C ALA A 14 -8.85 6.96 11.92
N LEU A 15 -8.69 8.15 11.32
CA LEU A 15 -9.49 8.58 10.18
C LEU A 15 -9.10 7.82 8.92
N GLU A 16 -7.80 7.67 8.64
CA GLU A 16 -7.30 6.93 7.49
C GLU A 16 -7.71 5.45 7.53
N LEU A 17 -7.58 4.80 8.69
CA LEU A 17 -8.05 3.43 8.87
C LEU A 17 -9.57 3.30 8.72
N ALA A 18 -10.34 4.24 9.27
CA ALA A 18 -11.80 4.22 9.13
C ALA A 18 -12.22 4.35 7.67
N VAL A 19 -11.60 5.26 6.91
CA VAL A 19 -11.87 5.44 5.48
C VAL A 19 -11.50 4.19 4.70
N ALA A 20 -10.33 3.59 4.97
CA ALA A 20 -9.91 2.35 4.31
C ALA A 20 -10.90 1.19 4.53
N VAL A 21 -11.40 1.01 5.76
CA VAL A 21 -12.37 -0.06 6.08
C VAL A 21 -13.72 0.18 5.41
N ILE A 22 -14.23 1.42 5.42
CA ILE A 22 -15.52 1.77 4.79
C ILE A 22 -15.44 1.56 3.28
N ILE A 23 -14.37 2.03 2.65
CA ILE A 23 -14.14 1.88 1.22
C ILE A 23 -14.02 0.39 0.86
N GLY A 24 -13.23 -0.39 1.62
CA GLY A 24 -13.10 -1.83 1.40
C GLY A 24 -14.44 -2.58 1.48
N ALA A 25 -15.27 -2.25 2.47
CA ALA A 25 -16.61 -2.81 2.61
C ALA A 25 -17.55 -2.42 1.46
N ALA A 26 -17.46 -1.18 0.97
CA ALA A 26 -18.27 -0.68 -0.13
C ALA A 26 -17.91 -1.29 -1.49
N PHE A 27 -16.65 -1.72 -1.68
CA PHE A 27 -16.21 -2.36 -2.93
C PHE A 27 -16.61 -3.83 -3.05
N LYS A 28 -16.75 -4.54 -1.93
CA LYS A 28 -17.07 -5.98 -1.92
C LYS A 28 -18.32 -6.33 -2.76
N PRO A 29 -19.47 -5.63 -2.66
CA PRO A 29 -20.65 -5.92 -3.48
C PRO A 29 -20.42 -5.78 -4.99
N ILE A 30 -19.54 -4.87 -5.42
CA ILE A 30 -19.22 -4.68 -6.84
C ILE A 30 -18.45 -5.89 -7.36
N VAL A 31 -17.48 -6.37 -6.58
CA VAL A 31 -16.71 -7.57 -6.93
C VAL A 31 -17.61 -8.81 -6.91
N ASP A 32 -18.47 -8.94 -5.90
CA ASP A 32 -19.45 -10.04 -5.81
C ASP A 32 -20.40 -10.07 -7.03
N ALA A 33 -20.83 -8.90 -7.53
CA ALA A 33 -21.66 -8.81 -8.71
C ALA A 33 -20.92 -9.29 -9.98
N ILE A 34 -19.66 -8.91 -10.14
CA ILE A 34 -18.82 -9.34 -11.27
C ILE A 34 -18.58 -10.86 -11.21
N THR A 35 -18.25 -11.40 -10.03
CA THR A 35 -18.03 -12.84 -9.88
C THR A 35 -19.32 -13.64 -10.07
N ALA A 36 -20.48 -13.13 -9.67
CA ALA A 36 -21.77 -13.77 -9.95
C ALA A 36 -22.05 -13.89 -11.45
N VAL A 37 -21.74 -12.85 -12.24
CA VAL A 37 -21.87 -12.89 -13.71
C VAL A 37 -20.93 -13.93 -14.31
N ILE A 38 -19.67 -13.97 -13.87
CA ILE A 38 -18.68 -14.96 -14.32
C ILE A 38 -19.13 -16.38 -13.98
N MET A 39 -19.59 -16.62 -12.75
CA MET A 39 -20.12 -17.92 -12.31
C MET A 39 -21.37 -18.33 -13.09
N GLY A 40 -22.25 -17.38 -13.45
CA GLY A 40 -23.39 -17.66 -14.32
C GLY A 40 -22.98 -18.16 -15.71
N ILE A 41 -21.95 -17.55 -16.30
CA ILE A 41 -21.41 -17.99 -17.60
C ILE A 41 -20.74 -19.36 -17.48
N ILE A 42 -19.92 -19.57 -16.45
CA ILE A 42 -19.27 -20.86 -16.16
C ILE A 42 -20.33 -21.94 -15.93
N GLY A 43 -21.38 -21.63 -15.17
CA GLY A 43 -22.49 -22.54 -14.88
C GLY A 43 -23.30 -22.90 -16.12
N ALA A 44 -23.47 -21.98 -17.06
CA ALA A 44 -24.12 -22.26 -18.35
C ALA A 44 -23.33 -23.25 -19.22
N VAL A 45 -22.00 -23.30 -19.08
CA VAL A 45 -21.12 -24.20 -19.83
C VAL A 45 -20.97 -25.57 -19.14
N ILE A 46 -20.88 -25.58 -17.80
CA ILE A 46 -20.63 -26.80 -17.00
C ILE A 46 -21.95 -27.48 -16.56
N GLY A 47 -23.08 -26.79 -16.68
CA GLY A 47 -24.40 -27.30 -16.31
C GLY A 47 -24.77 -27.12 -14.83
N SER A 48 -23.85 -26.61 -14.00
CA SER A 48 -24.12 -26.25 -12.60
C SER A 48 -23.40 -24.95 -12.22
N PRO A 49 -24.10 -23.96 -11.65
CA PRO A 49 -23.50 -22.68 -11.23
C PRO A 49 -22.63 -22.80 -9.96
N ASN A 50 -22.56 -23.98 -9.35
CA ASN A 50 -21.86 -24.25 -8.10
C ASN A 50 -21.52 -25.76 -7.99
N PHE A 51 -20.50 -26.06 -7.20
CA PHE A 51 -20.03 -27.44 -6.96
C PHE A 51 -20.63 -28.05 -5.69
N ASP A 52 -21.62 -27.39 -5.07
CA ASP A 52 -22.17 -27.75 -3.75
C ASP A 52 -22.74 -29.18 -3.72
N SER A 53 -23.30 -29.64 -4.83
CA SER A 53 -23.87 -30.98 -4.98
C SER A 53 -22.83 -32.09 -5.18
N VAL A 54 -21.55 -31.75 -5.38
CA VAL A 54 -20.48 -32.72 -5.56
C VAL A 54 -20.21 -33.44 -4.25
N GLY A 55 -20.46 -34.75 -4.23
CA GLY A 55 -20.21 -35.60 -3.07
C GLY A 55 -21.20 -35.39 -1.92
N GLN A 56 -22.40 -34.87 -2.20
CA GLN A 56 -23.46 -34.70 -1.21
C GLN A 56 -23.86 -36.07 -0.63
N PHE A 57 -23.80 -36.20 0.70
CA PHE A 57 -24.29 -37.38 1.40
C PHE A 57 -25.19 -36.96 2.56
N THR A 58 -26.24 -37.74 2.80
CA THR A 58 -27.16 -37.55 3.92
C THR A 58 -26.88 -38.62 4.96
N ILE A 59 -26.73 -38.22 6.22
CA ILE A 59 -26.67 -39.15 7.34
C ILE A 59 -27.99 -38.98 8.10
N ASN A 60 -28.78 -40.06 8.21
CA ASN A 60 -29.97 -40.14 9.05
C ASN A 60 -31.05 -39.05 8.83
N GLY A 61 -31.33 -38.67 7.58
CA GLY A 61 -32.42 -37.71 7.28
C GLY A 61 -32.19 -36.28 7.80
N SER A 62 -30.96 -35.97 8.20
CA SER A 62 -30.52 -34.61 8.55
C SER A 62 -30.14 -33.82 7.30
N ASP A 63 -29.89 -32.52 7.47
CA ASP A 63 -29.47 -31.65 6.38
C ASP A 63 -28.28 -32.25 5.61
N PRO A 64 -28.29 -32.19 4.26
CA PRO A 64 -27.24 -32.81 3.47
C PRO A 64 -25.88 -32.17 3.74
N ILE A 65 -24.86 -32.99 4.00
CA ILE A 65 -23.49 -32.51 4.10
C ILE A 65 -22.97 -32.35 2.67
N GLN A 66 -22.60 -31.11 2.33
CA GLN A 66 -22.15 -30.70 1.01
C GLN A 66 -20.64 -30.37 1.05
N PRO A 67 -19.76 -31.38 0.95
CA PRO A 67 -18.31 -31.13 0.89
C PRO A 67 -17.93 -30.29 -0.33
N GLY A 68 -18.71 -30.37 -1.40
CA GLY A 68 -18.60 -29.55 -2.59
C GLY A 68 -18.71 -28.03 -2.33
N ALA A 69 -19.37 -27.61 -1.25
CA ALA A 69 -19.46 -26.19 -0.88
C ALA A 69 -18.10 -25.56 -0.57
N ILE A 70 -17.14 -26.36 -0.07
CA ILE A 70 -15.76 -25.90 0.16
C ILE A 70 -15.08 -25.62 -1.19
N VAL A 71 -15.28 -26.49 -2.17
CA VAL A 71 -14.72 -26.31 -3.53
C VAL A 71 -15.34 -25.07 -4.17
N THR A 72 -16.66 -24.88 -4.05
CA THR A 72 -17.33 -23.66 -4.50
C THR A 72 -16.76 -22.41 -3.83
N ALA A 73 -16.50 -22.45 -2.52
CA ALA A 73 -15.92 -21.32 -1.79
C ALA A 73 -14.50 -21.00 -2.27
N ILE A 74 -13.67 -22.02 -2.53
CA ILE A 74 -12.30 -21.83 -3.07
C ILE A 74 -12.35 -21.21 -4.46
N VAL A 75 -13.20 -21.72 -5.35
CA VAL A 75 -13.34 -21.18 -6.71
C VAL A 75 -13.83 -19.73 -6.67
N ASN A 76 -14.83 -19.44 -5.83
CA ASN A 76 -15.35 -18.08 -5.66
C ASN A 76 -14.26 -17.14 -5.12
N PHE A 77 -13.50 -17.56 -4.10
CA PHE A 77 -12.37 -16.79 -3.58
C PHE A 77 -11.33 -16.49 -4.67
N LEU A 78 -10.99 -17.47 -5.51
CA LEU A 78 -10.04 -17.29 -6.60
C LEU A 78 -10.56 -16.31 -7.66
N LEU A 79 -11.85 -16.37 -7.99
CA LEU A 79 -12.49 -15.42 -8.92
C LEU A 79 -12.51 -13.99 -8.36
N ILE A 80 -12.84 -13.81 -7.09
CA ILE A 80 -12.79 -12.51 -6.40
C ILE A 80 -11.36 -11.96 -6.45
N ALA A 81 -10.36 -12.79 -6.13
CA ALA A 81 -8.96 -12.40 -6.16
C ALA A 81 -8.52 -11.95 -7.57
N ILE A 82 -8.91 -12.70 -8.62
CA ILE A 82 -8.63 -12.34 -10.01
C ILE A 82 -9.32 -11.03 -10.39
N ALA A 83 -10.59 -10.87 -10.03
CA ALA A 83 -11.36 -9.66 -10.32
C ALA A 83 -10.74 -8.42 -9.65
N VAL A 84 -10.38 -8.50 -8.36
CA VAL A 84 -9.70 -7.42 -7.64
C VAL A 84 -8.33 -7.11 -8.25
N TYR A 85 -7.56 -8.15 -8.59
CA TYR A 85 -6.26 -7.98 -9.22
C TYR A 85 -6.38 -7.25 -10.56
N PHE A 86 -7.31 -7.67 -11.43
CA PHE A 86 -7.46 -7.09 -12.76
C PHE A 86 -8.10 -5.69 -12.72
N CYS A 87 -9.10 -5.45 -11.86
CA CYS A 87 -9.82 -4.18 -11.80
C CYS A 87 -9.09 -3.10 -10.98
N ILE A 88 -8.30 -3.46 -9.97
CA ILE A 88 -7.67 -2.49 -9.06
C ILE A 88 -6.15 -2.56 -9.16
N VAL A 89 -5.55 -3.73 -8.94
CA VAL A 89 -4.08 -3.85 -8.82
C VAL A 89 -3.39 -3.58 -10.16
N LEU A 90 -3.91 -4.13 -11.26
CA LEU A 90 -3.32 -3.97 -12.59
C LEU A 90 -3.35 -2.50 -13.08
N PRO A 91 -4.47 -1.77 -13.06
CA PRO A 91 -4.47 -0.37 -13.44
C PRO A 91 -3.67 0.48 -12.46
N MET A 92 -3.71 0.19 -11.15
CA MET A 92 -2.91 0.91 -10.17
C MET A 92 -1.42 0.71 -10.40
N ASN A 93 -0.96 -0.51 -10.68
CA ASN A 93 0.44 -0.79 -11.02
C ASN A 93 0.82 -0.12 -12.35
N LYS A 94 -0.04 -0.15 -13.36
CA LYS A 94 0.19 0.54 -14.65
C LYS A 94 0.26 2.06 -14.50
N LEU A 95 -0.55 2.65 -13.63
CA LEU A 95 -0.51 4.08 -13.35
C LEU A 95 0.72 4.43 -12.52
N LYS A 96 1.05 3.65 -11.48
CA LYS A 96 2.29 3.83 -10.71
C LYS A 96 3.54 3.73 -11.57
N GLU A 97 3.61 2.82 -12.55
CA GLU A 97 4.74 2.76 -13.49
C GLU A 97 4.86 4.01 -14.38
N ARG A 98 3.75 4.73 -14.61
CA ARG A 98 3.72 5.96 -15.41
C ARG A 98 3.96 7.20 -14.56
N THR A 99 3.39 7.24 -13.36
CA THR A 99 3.57 8.33 -12.40
C THR A 99 4.94 8.25 -11.73
N ALA A 100 5.47 7.08 -11.39
CA ALA A 100 6.86 6.95 -10.88
C ALA A 100 7.91 7.35 -11.93
N LYS A 101 7.58 7.40 -13.23
CA LYS A 101 8.46 8.01 -14.24
C LYS A 101 8.38 9.54 -14.27
N THR A 102 7.30 10.11 -13.75
CA THR A 102 7.04 11.56 -13.71
C THR A 102 7.39 12.14 -12.33
N GLU A 103 7.05 11.46 -11.24
CA GLU A 103 7.44 11.78 -9.86
C GLU A 103 8.94 11.64 -9.65
N VAL A 104 9.65 10.69 -10.28
CA VAL A 104 11.12 10.68 -10.22
C VAL A 104 11.73 11.89 -10.96
N GLU A 105 10.99 12.52 -11.88
CA GLU A 105 11.42 13.72 -12.58
C GLU A 105 11.03 15.01 -11.83
N GLU A 106 9.97 14.98 -11.00
CA GLU A 106 9.51 16.09 -10.15
C GLU A 106 10.17 16.08 -8.75
N GLU A 107 10.34 14.91 -8.11
CA GLU A 107 11.12 14.74 -6.86
C GLU A 107 12.63 14.91 -7.10
N ALA A 108 13.13 14.74 -8.33
CA ALA A 108 14.50 15.13 -8.66
C ALA A 108 14.67 16.66 -8.76
N VAL A 109 13.58 17.43 -8.83
CA VAL A 109 13.60 18.90 -8.83
C VAL A 109 13.46 19.45 -7.41
N GLU A 110 12.74 18.76 -6.52
CA GLU A 110 12.70 19.08 -5.09
C GLU A 110 13.81 18.36 -4.34
N VAL A 111 14.94 19.06 -4.12
CA VAL A 111 16.08 18.57 -3.32
C VAL A 111 15.55 17.86 -2.07
N THR A 112 15.74 16.55 -1.99
CA THR A 112 15.13 15.76 -0.91
C THR A 112 15.76 16.13 0.42
N ASP A 113 15.04 15.97 1.54
CA ASP A 113 15.60 16.23 2.88
C ASP A 113 16.91 15.47 3.11
N THR A 114 17.04 14.27 2.53
CA THR A 114 18.27 13.48 2.58
C THR A 114 19.41 14.11 1.78
N GLU A 115 19.14 14.71 0.62
CA GLU A 115 20.13 15.45 -0.16
C GLU A 115 20.55 16.75 0.52
N LEU A 116 19.60 17.49 1.12
CA LEU A 116 19.91 18.68 1.92
C LEU A 116 20.79 18.32 3.12
N LEU A 117 20.51 17.20 3.81
CA LEU A 117 21.33 16.72 4.92
C LEU A 117 22.74 16.30 4.47
N VAL A 118 22.88 15.72 3.28
CA VAL A 118 24.19 15.40 2.67
C VAL A 118 24.95 16.69 2.36
N GLN A 119 24.30 17.68 1.75
CA GLN A 119 24.90 18.98 1.44
C GLN A 119 25.32 19.71 2.72
N ILE A 120 24.50 19.71 3.77
CA ILE A 120 24.84 20.31 5.07
C ILE A 120 26.04 19.59 5.72
N ARG A 121 26.09 18.26 5.68
CA ARG A 121 27.23 17.48 6.18
C ARG A 121 28.52 17.88 5.47
N ASP A 122 28.47 17.99 4.15
CA ASP A 122 29.64 18.28 3.33
C ASP A 122 30.10 19.73 3.52
N LEU A 123 29.16 20.68 3.65
CA LEU A 123 29.46 22.06 4.03
C LEU A 123 30.04 22.17 5.44
N LEU A 124 29.55 21.39 6.40
CA LEU A 124 30.08 21.39 7.77
C LEU A 124 31.46 20.73 7.86
N ALA A 125 31.69 19.66 7.09
CA ALA A 125 32.99 19.01 6.97
C ALA A 125 34.01 19.96 6.30
N GLY A 126 33.61 20.66 5.24
CA GLY A 126 34.43 21.68 4.58
C GLY A 126 34.71 22.90 5.46
N GLY A 127 33.69 23.37 6.20
CA GLY A 127 33.83 24.49 7.14
C GLY A 127 34.76 24.17 8.32
N ARG A 128 34.70 22.93 8.83
CA ARG A 128 35.58 22.46 9.91
C ARG A 128 37.05 22.35 9.47
N ALA A 129 37.31 22.01 8.20
CA ALA A 129 38.65 21.99 7.63
C ALA A 129 39.25 23.41 7.49
N ASN A 130 38.43 24.42 7.24
CA ASN A 130 38.86 25.81 7.10
C ASN A 130 39.25 26.43 8.47
N VAL A 131 38.48 26.14 9.53
CA VAL A 131 38.77 26.59 10.91
C VAL A 131 40.13 26.10 11.41
N THR A 132 40.52 24.86 11.06
CA THR A 132 41.84 24.32 11.42
C THR A 132 43.00 24.95 10.64
N ALA A 133 42.78 25.43 9.42
CA ALA A 133 43.81 26.11 8.64
C ALA A 133 44.10 27.53 9.16
N GLU A 134 43.04 28.26 9.55
CA GLU A 134 43.17 29.64 10.04
C GLU A 134 43.83 29.72 11.43
N THR A 135 43.60 28.71 12.29
CA THR A 135 44.18 28.66 13.65
C THR A 135 45.70 28.40 13.63
N THR A 136 46.23 27.82 12.56
CA THR A 136 47.66 27.47 12.45
C THR A 136 48.51 28.62 11.86
N THR A 137 47.88 29.64 11.26
CA THR A 137 48.58 30.74 10.58
C THR A 137 48.69 32.01 11.43
N GLY A 138 47.92 32.14 12.53
CA GLY A 138 47.91 33.33 13.39
C GLY A 138 48.93 33.35 14.54
N GLY A 139 49.89 32.42 14.57
CA GLY A 139 50.83 32.22 15.71
C GLY A 139 52.14 33.00 15.65
N ASP A 140 52.50 33.60 14.51
CA ASP A 140 53.78 34.29 14.36
C ASP A 140 53.66 35.77 14.77
N ILE A 141 53.64 36.01 16.09
CA ILE A 141 54.01 37.30 16.65
C ILE A 141 55.53 37.41 16.55
N GLU A 142 56.03 37.87 15.40
CA GLU A 142 57.42 38.33 15.30
C GLU A 142 57.60 39.53 16.26
N THR A 143 58.53 39.33 17.18
CA THR A 143 58.95 40.27 18.21
C THR A 143 59.59 41.51 17.57
N PRO A 144 59.31 42.74 18.05
CA PRO A 144 60.00 43.91 17.55
C PRO A 144 61.45 43.85 18.03
N ARG A 145 62.39 43.65 17.10
CA ARG A 145 63.83 43.78 17.36
C ARG A 145 64.21 45.26 17.40
N ALA A 146 64.74 45.64 18.56
CA ALA A 146 65.71 46.70 18.89
C ALA A 146 65.54 48.09 18.24
#